data_AF-A0A351WYL3-F1
#
_entry.id   AF-A0A351WYL3-F1
#
_cell.length_a   1.000
_cell.length_b   1.000
_cell.length_c   1.000
_cell.angle_alpha   90.00
_cell.angle_beta   90.00
_cell.angle_gamma   90.00
#
_symmetry.space_group_name_H-M   'P 1'
#
loop_
_entity.id
_entity.type
_entity.pdbx_description
1 polymer ?
#
loop_
_entity_poly.entity_id
_entity_poly.type
_entity_poly.pdbx_seq_one_letter_code
_entity_poly.pdbx_strand_id
1 'polypeptide(L)'
;MADTRQVQSQTGGRDDLSIDASRCLRMRFCQSSCRRCADACPHGAIGLERTLSVDPARCTGCLLCSAACPSGALEQGADFYACVTQLSRVPDPILGCSRTREKAHATLACLGGLAEEHLVALSHTLSGKLTLNMTRCGDCPNAGIVSQLLQRLHGVAEAGLFDSGCRIVLAESPGDMEFAEESVGRRGFFKAFRDSIFKSAAVVLSSTAERVERRTDYSTKRLPIRRELLREIRKSLSPATEERIRQRFDSTVSFDSGCTVCQGCVAICPAGALQTADPEKTPVFIVGSCTGCGLCGEFCMDGALEITPGGV
;
A
#
# COMPACT_ATOMS: atom_id res chain seq x y z
N MET A 1 -11.44 -8.31 45.60
CA MET A 1 -12.26 -8.64 44.42
C MET A 1 -12.37 -7.38 43.56
N ALA A 2 -11.45 -7.25 42.61
CA ALA A 2 -11.57 -6.35 41.47
C ALA A 2 -10.87 -7.10 40.34
N ASP A 3 -11.69 -7.57 39.41
CA ASP A 3 -11.36 -8.46 38.30
C ASP A 3 -10.51 -7.69 37.28
N THR A 4 -9.20 -7.88 37.32
CA THR A 4 -8.26 -7.37 36.32
C THR A 4 -8.46 -8.16 35.03
N ARG A 5 -9.51 -7.83 34.28
CA ARG A 5 -9.68 -8.32 32.91
C ARG A 5 -8.49 -7.82 32.10
N GLN A 6 -7.55 -8.73 31.85
CA GLN A 6 -6.55 -8.61 30.81
C GLN A 6 -7.26 -8.20 29.53
N VAL A 7 -7.09 -6.96 29.08
CA VAL A 7 -7.40 -6.57 27.72
C VAL A 7 -6.38 -7.31 26.86
N GLN A 8 -6.75 -8.50 26.41
CA GLN A 8 -6.03 -9.25 25.40
C GLN A 8 -5.88 -8.33 24.19
N SER A 9 -4.67 -7.86 23.91
CA SER A 9 -4.36 -7.17 22.67
C SER A 9 -4.62 -8.15 21.53
N GLN A 10 -5.79 -8.03 20.89
CA GLN A 10 -6.09 -8.73 19.65
C GLN A 10 -5.18 -8.13 18.58
N THR A 11 -4.03 -8.74 18.33
CA THR A 11 -3.31 -8.47 17.09
C THR A 11 -4.24 -8.89 15.96
N GLY A 12 -4.60 -7.94 15.09
CA GLY A 12 -5.69 -8.07 14.09
C GLY A 12 -6.89 -7.13 14.29
N GLY A 13 -6.73 -6.09 15.12
CA GLY A 13 -7.71 -5.01 15.32
C GLY A 13 -7.45 -3.77 14.46
N ARG A 14 -8.38 -2.81 14.49
CA ARG A 14 -8.27 -1.51 13.79
C ARG A 14 -7.05 -0.66 14.19
N ASP A 15 -6.35 -1.03 15.25
CA ASP A 15 -5.16 -0.33 15.76
C ASP A 15 -4.00 -0.34 14.76
N ASP A 16 -4.04 -1.26 13.79
CA ASP A 16 -3.13 -1.30 12.65
C ASP A 16 -3.52 -0.33 11.52
N LEU A 17 -4.49 0.57 11.73
CA LEU A 17 -4.87 1.63 10.79
C LEU A 17 -4.42 2.99 11.31
N SER A 18 -3.43 3.59 10.64
CA SER A 18 -2.98 4.96 10.91
C SER A 18 -3.79 5.96 10.09
N ILE A 19 -4.16 7.08 10.71
CA ILE A 19 -4.97 8.15 10.11
C ILE A 19 -4.19 9.45 10.14
N ASP A 20 -4.04 10.07 8.97
CA ASP A 20 -3.48 11.41 8.80
C ASP A 20 -4.46 12.27 8.00
N ALA A 21 -5.34 12.97 8.72
CA ALA A 21 -6.39 13.78 8.13
C ALA A 21 -5.83 14.90 7.23
N SER A 22 -4.63 15.42 7.50
CA SER A 22 -3.99 16.49 6.71
C SER A 22 -3.69 16.08 5.26
N ARG A 23 -3.65 14.76 5.01
CA ARG A 23 -3.41 14.17 3.69
C ARG A 23 -4.70 13.77 2.96
N CYS A 24 -5.85 13.78 3.64
CA CYS A 24 -7.12 13.44 3.02
C CYS A 24 -7.47 14.49 1.96
N LEU A 25 -7.81 14.06 0.75
CA LEU A 25 -8.07 14.98 -0.37
C LEU A 25 -9.20 15.97 -0.03
N ARG A 26 -10.26 15.50 0.65
CA ARG A 26 -11.38 16.34 1.13
C ARG A 26 -10.99 17.33 2.23
N MET A 27 -9.97 16.99 3.04
CA MET A 27 -9.49 17.88 4.10
C MET A 27 -8.53 18.93 3.56
N ARG A 28 -7.83 18.62 2.46
CA ARG A 28 -6.99 19.57 1.74
C ARG A 28 -7.80 20.50 0.85
N PHE A 29 -8.86 19.98 0.24
CA PHE A 29 -9.79 20.72 -0.61
C PHE A 29 -11.22 20.26 -0.33
N CYS A 30 -12.01 21.12 0.32
CA CYS A 30 -13.36 20.78 0.78
C CYS A 30 -14.34 20.42 -0.35
N GLN A 31 -14.09 20.88 -1.58
CA GLN A 31 -14.88 20.55 -2.76
C GLN A 31 -14.44 19.25 -3.45
N SER A 32 -13.37 18.60 -2.98
CA SER A 32 -12.90 17.34 -3.55
C SER A 32 -13.99 16.26 -3.49
N SER A 33 -14.16 15.55 -4.61
CA SER A 33 -15.17 14.50 -4.75
C SER A 33 -14.73 13.15 -4.16
N CYS A 34 -13.49 13.04 -3.70
CA CYS A 34 -12.87 11.77 -3.33
C CYS A 34 -13.62 11.03 -2.20
N ARG A 35 -14.10 9.81 -2.52
CA ARG A 35 -14.79 8.91 -1.57
C ARG A 35 -14.19 7.50 -1.51
N ARG A 36 -13.06 7.24 -2.19
CA ARG A 36 -12.44 5.91 -2.37
C ARG A 36 -12.38 5.05 -1.11
N CYS A 37 -12.01 5.64 0.04
CA CYS A 37 -11.93 4.89 1.30
C CYS A 37 -13.29 4.54 1.90
N ALA A 38 -14.28 5.43 1.77
CA ALA A 38 -15.65 5.19 2.22
C ALA A 38 -16.34 4.16 1.32
N ASP A 39 -16.17 4.27 0.00
CA ASP A 39 -16.76 3.34 -0.97
C ASP A 39 -16.15 1.93 -0.83
N ALA A 40 -14.86 1.83 -0.47
CA ALA A 40 -14.19 0.56 -0.20
C ALA A 40 -14.52 -0.04 1.18
N CYS A 41 -15.24 0.67 2.06
CA CYS A 41 -15.53 0.20 3.42
C CYS A 41 -16.86 -0.57 3.48
N PRO A 42 -16.85 -1.91 3.62
CA PRO A 42 -18.09 -2.69 3.63
C PRO A 42 -18.93 -2.48 4.90
N HIS A 43 -18.35 -1.92 5.95
CA HIS A 43 -19.03 -1.68 7.24
C HIS A 43 -19.47 -0.23 7.42
N GLY A 44 -19.27 0.63 6.41
CA GLY A 44 -19.63 2.05 6.48
C GLY A 44 -18.93 2.83 7.60
N ALA A 45 -17.75 2.39 8.04
CA ALA A 45 -17.05 2.95 9.19
C ALA A 45 -16.33 4.29 8.92
N ILE A 46 -16.23 4.73 7.66
CA ILE A 46 -15.48 5.94 7.29
C ILE A 46 -16.41 7.16 7.23
N GLY A 47 -16.10 8.19 8.02
CA GLY A 47 -16.76 9.50 7.97
C GLY A 47 -15.94 10.54 7.19
N LEU A 48 -16.60 11.32 6.33
CA LEU A 48 -15.98 12.32 5.45
C LEU A 48 -16.67 13.70 5.47
N GLU A 49 -17.60 13.94 6.40
CA GLU A 49 -18.42 15.16 6.44
C GLU A 49 -17.64 16.39 6.93
N ARG A 50 -17.10 16.32 8.15
CA ARG A 50 -16.33 17.43 8.77
C ARG A 50 -14.84 17.15 8.84
N THR A 51 -14.50 15.92 9.19
CA THR A 51 -13.13 15.44 9.26
C THR A 51 -13.08 13.98 8.81
N LEU A 52 -11.91 13.54 8.33
CA LEU A 52 -11.67 12.12 8.14
C LEU A 52 -11.73 11.42 9.51
N SER A 53 -12.69 10.52 9.67
CA SER A 53 -12.90 9.78 10.91
C SER A 53 -13.20 8.32 10.65
N VAL A 54 -12.90 7.47 11.63
CA VAL A 54 -13.17 6.04 11.60
C VAL A 54 -13.99 5.66 12.82
N ASP A 55 -15.18 5.12 12.59
CA ASP A 55 -16.09 4.68 13.64
C ASP A 55 -15.56 3.42 14.34
N PRO A 56 -15.23 3.49 15.64
CA PRO A 56 -14.73 2.35 16.41
C PRO A 56 -15.67 1.15 16.43
N ALA A 57 -16.97 1.38 16.44
CA ALA A 57 -17.98 0.34 16.63
C ALA A 57 -18.24 -0.44 15.34
N ARG A 58 -17.97 0.17 14.17
CA ARG A 58 -18.19 -0.42 12.85
C ARG A 58 -16.91 -0.93 12.19
N CYS A 59 -15.76 -0.35 12.51
CA CYS A 59 -14.50 -0.73 11.88
C CYS A 59 -14.00 -2.09 12.38
N THR A 60 -13.85 -3.05 11.46
CA THR A 60 -13.36 -4.40 11.75
C THR A 60 -11.86 -4.60 11.49
N GLY A 61 -11.13 -3.53 11.12
CA GLY A 61 -9.71 -3.62 10.78
C GLY A 61 -9.43 -4.40 9.48
N CYS A 62 -10.35 -4.38 8.49
CA CYS A 62 -10.15 -5.07 7.21
C CYS A 62 -9.10 -4.40 6.29
N LEU A 63 -8.74 -3.15 6.58
CA LEU A 63 -7.72 -2.35 5.87
C LEU A 63 -7.96 -2.12 4.37
N LEU A 64 -9.16 -2.38 3.84
CA LEU A 64 -9.49 -2.04 2.45
C LEU A 64 -9.35 -0.55 2.16
N CYS A 65 -9.66 0.30 3.15
CA CYS A 65 -9.56 1.75 3.04
C CYS A 65 -8.11 2.24 2.89
N SER A 66 -7.11 1.57 3.51
CA SER A 66 -5.71 1.95 3.37
C SER A 66 -5.17 1.57 1.99
N ALA A 67 -5.57 0.42 1.46
CA ALA A 67 -5.25 0.02 0.10
C ALA A 67 -5.89 0.94 -0.96
N ALA A 68 -7.11 1.44 -0.70
CA ALA A 68 -7.83 2.34 -1.60
C ALA A 68 -7.34 3.80 -1.54
N CYS A 69 -6.73 4.25 -0.42
CA CYS A 69 -6.37 5.65 -0.21
C CYS A 69 -5.17 6.07 -1.09
N PRO A 70 -5.34 6.98 -2.07
CA PRO A 70 -4.24 7.36 -2.97
C PRO A 70 -3.25 8.34 -2.34
N SER A 71 -3.67 9.10 -1.33
CA SER A 71 -2.80 10.08 -0.65
C SER A 71 -2.14 9.55 0.61
N GLY A 72 -2.45 8.33 1.06
CA GLY A 72 -1.92 7.82 2.33
C GLY A 72 -2.43 8.62 3.53
N ALA A 73 -3.69 9.08 3.48
CA ALA A 73 -4.40 9.58 4.65
C ALA A 73 -4.88 8.45 5.59
N LEU A 74 -5.01 7.25 5.04
CA LEU A 74 -5.24 6.00 5.75
C LEU A 74 -4.12 5.06 5.34
N GLU A 75 -3.28 4.65 6.28
CA GLU A 75 -2.15 3.76 6.02
C GLU A 75 -2.19 2.57 6.99
N GLN A 76 -1.66 1.44 6.55
CA GLN A 76 -1.43 0.33 7.46
C GLN A 76 -0.28 0.71 8.41
N GLY A 77 -0.54 0.67 9.71
CA GLY A 77 0.42 0.96 10.77
C GLY A 77 1.41 -0.17 11.03
N ALA A 78 1.04 -1.41 10.72
CA ALA A 78 1.93 -2.56 10.82
C ALA A 78 3.11 -2.46 9.84
N ASP A 79 4.30 -2.80 10.33
CA ASP A 79 5.56 -2.74 9.58
C ASP A 79 5.59 -3.83 8.49
N PHE A 80 5.21 -3.45 7.27
CA PHE A 80 5.22 -4.33 6.12
C PHE A 80 6.63 -4.85 5.80
N TYR A 81 7.67 -4.06 6.04
CA TYR A 81 9.06 -4.48 5.80
C TYR A 81 9.51 -5.57 6.76
N ALA A 82 9.10 -5.47 8.03
CA ALA A 82 9.32 -6.54 8.99
C ALA A 82 8.62 -7.85 8.55
N CYS A 83 7.41 -7.75 8.02
CA CYS A 83 6.69 -8.91 7.46
C CYS A 83 7.46 -9.55 6.29
N VAL A 84 7.90 -8.75 5.31
CA VAL A 84 8.69 -9.24 4.17
C VAL A 84 10.00 -9.90 4.63
N THR A 85 10.66 -9.33 5.64
CA THR A 85 11.90 -9.85 6.22
C THR A 85 11.70 -11.22 6.89
N GLN A 86 10.55 -11.44 7.53
CA GLN A 86 10.22 -12.76 8.10
C GLN A 86 9.96 -13.78 7.00
N LEU A 87 9.18 -13.40 5.98
CA LEU A 87 8.86 -14.29 4.85
C LEU A 87 10.12 -14.69 4.07
N SER A 88 11.10 -13.80 3.89
CA SER A 88 12.33 -14.08 3.15
C SER A 88 13.25 -15.12 3.82
N ARG A 89 13.01 -15.48 5.09
CA ARG A 89 13.82 -16.47 5.83
C ARG A 89 13.38 -17.91 5.57
N VAL A 90 12.20 -18.11 4.99
CA VAL A 90 11.58 -19.43 4.83
C VAL A 90 11.41 -19.72 3.34
N PRO A 91 11.78 -20.91 2.85
CA PRO A 91 11.44 -21.33 1.50
C PRO A 91 9.92 -21.52 1.38
N ASP A 92 9.35 -21.08 0.26
CA ASP A 92 7.92 -21.11 -0.02
C ASP A 92 7.02 -20.60 1.14
N PRO A 93 7.17 -19.33 1.54
CA PRO A 93 6.57 -18.83 2.77
C PRO A 93 5.04 -18.70 2.68
N ILE A 94 4.42 -18.52 3.85
CA ILE A 94 2.97 -18.44 4.03
C ILE A 94 2.69 -17.14 4.78
N LEU A 95 1.94 -16.24 4.14
CA LEU A 95 1.48 -14.99 4.72
C LEU A 95 0.01 -15.13 5.13
N GLY A 96 -0.26 -14.90 6.41
CA GLY A 96 -1.61 -14.96 6.97
C GLY A 96 -2.07 -13.62 7.55
N CYS A 97 -3.18 -13.68 8.27
CA CYS A 97 -3.63 -12.58 9.11
C CYS A 97 -3.61 -12.95 10.59
N SER A 98 -3.40 -11.96 11.44
CA SER A 98 -3.38 -12.13 12.90
C SER A 98 -4.77 -12.40 13.47
N ARG A 99 -5.84 -12.00 12.77
CA ARG A 99 -7.22 -12.17 13.23
C ARG A 99 -7.69 -13.63 13.27
N THR A 100 -7.35 -14.44 12.26
CA THR A 100 -7.77 -15.85 12.20
C THR A 100 -6.83 -16.79 12.96
N ARG A 101 -5.60 -16.33 13.26
CA ARG A 101 -4.56 -17.09 13.98
C ARG A 101 -4.24 -18.46 13.37
N GLU A 102 -4.52 -18.61 12.08
CA GLU A 102 -4.13 -19.78 11.31
C GLU A 102 -2.62 -19.81 11.08
N LYS A 103 -2.08 -20.98 10.73
CA LYS A 103 -0.64 -21.14 10.49
C LYS A 103 -0.14 -20.20 9.40
N ALA A 104 0.90 -19.42 9.74
CA ALA A 104 1.61 -18.55 8.82
C ALA A 104 3.02 -18.27 9.33
N HIS A 105 3.95 -17.98 8.42
CA HIS A 105 5.34 -17.60 8.74
C HIS A 105 5.46 -16.12 9.10
N ALA A 106 4.58 -15.29 8.53
CA ALA A 106 4.38 -13.90 8.93
C ALA A 106 2.89 -13.55 8.88
N THR A 107 2.49 -12.51 9.61
CA THR A 107 1.08 -12.08 9.65
C THR A 107 0.96 -10.57 9.47
N LEU A 108 -0.10 -10.16 8.77
CA LEU A 108 -0.61 -8.79 8.77
C LEU A 108 -1.87 -8.71 9.64
N ALA A 109 -2.34 -7.50 9.95
CA ALA A 109 -3.64 -7.31 10.60
C ALA A 109 -4.77 -7.97 9.79
N CYS A 110 -4.78 -7.69 8.48
CA CYS A 110 -5.69 -8.29 7.52
C CYS A 110 -5.07 -8.27 6.12
N LEU A 111 -5.28 -9.32 5.33
CA LEU A 111 -4.82 -9.38 3.93
C LEU A 111 -5.51 -8.32 3.05
N GLY A 112 -6.63 -7.75 3.48
CA GLY A 112 -7.31 -6.66 2.76
C GLY A 112 -6.49 -5.38 2.63
N GLY A 113 -5.48 -5.19 3.49
CA GLY A 113 -4.51 -4.09 3.40
C GLY A 113 -3.49 -4.22 2.27
N LEU A 114 -3.38 -5.39 1.63
CA LEU A 114 -2.48 -5.62 0.50
C LEU A 114 -2.98 -4.87 -0.75
N ALA A 115 -2.53 -3.63 -0.91
CA ALA A 115 -2.58 -2.91 -2.18
C ALA A 115 -1.69 -3.58 -3.24
N GLU A 116 -1.91 -3.26 -4.52
CA GLU A 116 -1.14 -3.82 -5.63
C GLU A 116 0.36 -3.58 -5.50
N GLU A 117 0.78 -2.41 -4.99
CA GLU A 117 2.20 -2.13 -4.75
C GLU A 117 2.83 -3.13 -3.78
N HIS A 118 2.09 -3.59 -2.77
CA HIS A 118 2.55 -4.64 -1.84
C HIS A 118 2.64 -6.01 -2.52
N LEU A 119 1.70 -6.35 -3.41
CA LEU A 119 1.71 -7.61 -4.13
C LEU A 119 2.91 -7.69 -5.08
N VAL A 120 3.19 -6.60 -5.82
CA VAL A 120 4.38 -6.49 -6.66
C VAL A 120 5.64 -6.59 -5.81
N ALA A 121 5.69 -5.90 -4.66
CA ALA A 121 6.83 -6.00 -3.76
C ALA A 121 7.06 -7.42 -3.24
N LEU A 122 6.01 -8.12 -2.81
CA LEU A 122 6.10 -9.52 -2.36
C LEU A 122 6.63 -10.42 -3.46
N SER A 123 6.07 -10.30 -4.67
CA SER A 123 6.49 -11.06 -5.84
C SER A 123 7.99 -10.86 -6.15
N HIS A 124 8.47 -9.62 -6.19
CA HIS A 124 9.84 -9.34 -6.63
C HIS A 124 10.90 -9.38 -5.53
N THR A 125 10.49 -9.42 -4.26
CA THR A 125 11.42 -9.54 -3.11
C THR A 125 11.61 -10.98 -2.67
N LEU A 126 10.55 -11.79 -2.71
CA LEU A 126 10.60 -13.20 -2.33
C LEU A 126 11.04 -14.08 -3.51
N SER A 127 11.30 -15.35 -3.24
CA SER A 127 11.70 -16.35 -4.24
C SER A 127 10.81 -17.59 -4.11
N GLY A 128 10.63 -18.33 -5.20
CA GLY A 128 9.80 -19.54 -5.19
C GLY A 128 8.30 -19.22 -5.18
N LYS A 129 7.57 -19.74 -4.18
CA LYS A 129 6.11 -19.65 -4.05
C LYS A 129 5.71 -18.93 -2.75
N LEU A 130 4.92 -17.86 -2.82
CA LEU A 130 4.29 -17.25 -1.64
C LEU A 130 2.84 -17.72 -1.55
N THR A 131 2.44 -18.29 -0.41
CA THR A 131 1.04 -18.66 -0.17
C THR A 131 0.35 -17.60 0.68
N LEU A 132 -0.76 -17.05 0.21
CA LEU A 132 -1.67 -16.24 1.03
C LEU A 132 -2.68 -17.15 1.69
N ASN A 133 -2.63 -17.26 3.03
CA ASN A 133 -3.54 -18.11 3.78
C ASN A 133 -4.92 -17.42 3.91
N MET A 134 -5.88 -17.91 3.13
CA MET A 134 -7.26 -17.40 3.06
C MET A 134 -8.29 -18.40 3.60
N THR A 135 -7.84 -19.49 4.24
CA THR A 135 -8.67 -20.63 4.67
C THR A 135 -9.88 -20.27 5.54
N ARG A 136 -9.79 -19.17 6.29
CA ARG A 136 -10.87 -18.68 7.17
C ARG A 136 -11.44 -17.34 6.72
N CYS A 137 -11.07 -16.86 5.53
CA CYS A 137 -11.56 -15.58 5.03
C CYS A 137 -13.04 -15.64 4.65
N GLY A 138 -13.54 -16.78 4.16
CA GLY A 138 -14.96 -16.96 3.79
C GLY A 138 -15.93 -16.74 4.95
N ASP A 139 -15.64 -17.32 6.12
CA ASP A 139 -16.43 -17.15 7.37
C ASP A 139 -16.00 -15.92 8.19
N CYS A 140 -15.21 -15.09 7.54
CA CYS A 140 -14.82 -13.72 7.81
C CYS A 140 -15.86 -12.69 8.31
N PRO A 141 -15.76 -12.03 9.48
CA PRO A 141 -16.29 -10.66 9.60
C PRO A 141 -15.74 -9.70 8.53
N ASN A 142 -14.54 -10.01 8.03
CA ASN A 142 -13.87 -9.32 6.92
C ASN A 142 -14.04 -10.05 5.57
N ALA A 143 -15.01 -10.95 5.37
CA ALA A 143 -15.12 -11.74 4.14
C ALA A 143 -15.14 -10.91 2.85
N GLY A 144 -15.63 -9.67 2.93
CA GLY A 144 -15.58 -8.71 1.82
C GLY A 144 -14.17 -8.38 1.30
N ILE A 145 -13.09 -8.74 2.01
CA ILE A 145 -11.72 -8.58 1.49
C ILE A 145 -11.40 -9.55 0.36
N VAL A 146 -12.08 -10.69 0.27
CA VAL A 146 -11.73 -11.77 -0.66
C VAL A 146 -11.87 -11.29 -2.09
N SER A 147 -13.04 -10.75 -2.46
CA SER A 147 -13.30 -10.25 -3.82
C SER A 147 -12.32 -9.13 -4.20
N GLN A 148 -12.05 -8.20 -3.29
CA GLN A 148 -11.14 -7.08 -3.52
C GLN A 148 -9.67 -7.53 -3.68
N LEU A 149 -9.22 -8.50 -2.89
CA LEU A 149 -7.87 -9.04 -3.01
C LEU A 149 -7.70 -9.81 -4.31
N LEU A 150 -8.68 -10.64 -4.70
CA LEU A 150 -8.69 -11.36 -5.97
C LEU A 150 -8.64 -10.40 -7.16
N GLN A 151 -9.42 -9.32 -7.14
CA GLN A 151 -9.38 -8.29 -8.19
C GLN A 151 -7.99 -7.67 -8.34
N ARG A 152 -7.31 -7.34 -7.24
CA ARG A 152 -5.94 -6.78 -7.27
C ARG A 152 -4.93 -7.80 -7.79
N LEU A 153 -5.00 -9.04 -7.33
CA LEU A 153 -4.13 -10.11 -7.82
C LEU A 153 -4.30 -10.31 -9.32
N HIS A 154 -5.55 -10.31 -9.80
CA HIS A 154 -5.84 -10.43 -11.22
C HIS A 154 -5.29 -9.25 -12.02
N GLY A 155 -5.56 -8.00 -11.60
CA GLY A 155 -5.06 -6.82 -12.29
C GLY A 155 -3.52 -6.71 -12.33
N VAL A 156 -2.83 -7.19 -11.29
CA VAL A 156 -1.36 -7.26 -11.28
C VAL A 156 -0.85 -8.39 -12.19
N ALA A 157 -1.56 -9.52 -12.24
CA ALA A 157 -1.23 -10.63 -13.14
C ALA A 157 -1.45 -10.28 -14.62
N GLU A 158 -2.58 -9.63 -14.97
CA GLU A 158 -2.89 -9.17 -16.32
C GLU A 158 -1.88 -8.13 -16.82
N ALA A 159 -1.36 -7.28 -15.92
CA ALA A 159 -0.26 -6.36 -16.22
C ALA A 159 1.10 -7.07 -16.39
N GLY A 160 1.16 -8.40 -16.23
CA GLY A 160 2.38 -9.21 -16.35
C GLY A 160 3.41 -8.90 -15.26
N LEU A 161 2.98 -8.39 -14.10
CA LEU A 161 3.89 -8.00 -13.03
C LEU A 161 4.31 -9.18 -12.14
N PHE A 162 3.78 -10.38 -12.38
CA PHE A 162 4.18 -11.62 -11.71
C PHE A 162 5.11 -12.52 -12.55
N ASP A 163 5.34 -12.23 -13.83
CA ASP A 163 6.05 -13.12 -14.77
C ASP A 163 7.47 -13.52 -14.36
N SER A 164 8.18 -12.62 -13.66
CA SER A 164 9.59 -12.78 -13.29
C SER A 164 9.83 -12.84 -11.78
N GLY A 165 8.77 -12.89 -10.99
CA GLY A 165 8.84 -12.91 -9.53
C GLY A 165 8.42 -14.24 -8.90
N CYS A 166 8.33 -14.23 -7.58
CA CYS A 166 7.75 -15.28 -6.77
C CYS A 166 6.28 -15.50 -7.14
N ARG A 167 5.88 -16.77 -7.30
CA ARG A 167 4.50 -17.13 -7.63
C ARG A 167 3.63 -16.96 -6.38
N ILE A 168 2.70 -16.02 -6.41
CA ILE A 168 1.70 -15.85 -5.36
C ILE A 168 0.54 -16.82 -5.60
N VAL A 169 0.24 -17.66 -4.61
CA VAL A 169 -0.88 -18.62 -4.63
C VAL A 169 -1.77 -18.41 -3.42
N LEU A 170 -3.01 -18.90 -3.50
CA LEU A 170 -4.01 -18.77 -2.45
C LEU A 170 -4.29 -20.13 -1.84
N ALA A 171 -4.39 -20.18 -0.51
CA ALA A 171 -4.89 -21.35 0.21
C ALA A 171 -6.30 -21.08 0.72
N GLU A 172 -7.28 -21.80 0.18
CA GLU A 172 -8.70 -21.71 0.58
C GLU A 172 -9.09 -22.80 1.57
N SER A 173 -8.31 -23.89 1.62
CA SER A 173 -8.44 -24.97 2.59
C SER A 173 -7.11 -25.26 3.29
N PRO A 174 -7.13 -25.86 4.50
CA PRO A 174 -5.90 -26.27 5.19
C PRO A 174 -5.01 -27.23 4.38
N GLY A 175 -5.61 -28.01 3.48
CA GLY A 175 -4.89 -28.95 2.60
C GLY A 175 -4.06 -28.27 1.51
N ASP A 176 -4.32 -26.99 1.23
CA ASP A 176 -3.59 -26.22 0.22
C ASP A 176 -2.26 -25.65 0.75
N MET A 177 -1.95 -25.89 2.03
CA MET A 177 -0.78 -25.34 2.71
C MET A 177 0.23 -26.41 3.10
N GLU A 178 1.47 -26.20 2.69
CA GLU A 178 2.64 -26.95 3.14
C GLU A 178 3.44 -26.06 4.09
N PHE A 179 3.19 -26.18 5.40
CA PHE A 179 3.92 -25.41 6.39
C PHE A 179 5.26 -26.07 6.70
N ALA A 180 6.37 -25.42 6.36
CA ALA A 180 7.72 -25.86 6.68
C ALA A 180 8.26 -25.07 7.87
N GLU A 181 8.85 -25.73 8.86
CA GLU A 181 9.51 -25.01 9.97
C GLU A 181 10.70 -24.18 9.47
N GLU A 182 10.99 -23.07 10.15
CA GLU A 182 12.12 -22.20 9.83
C GLU A 182 13.43 -23.01 9.90
N SER A 183 13.96 -23.40 8.73
CA SER A 183 15.16 -24.23 8.68
C SER A 183 16.41 -23.38 8.94
N VAL A 184 16.92 -23.39 10.18
CA VAL A 184 18.25 -22.84 10.50
C VAL A 184 19.34 -23.82 10.04
N GLY A 185 19.53 -23.95 8.72
CA GLY A 185 20.48 -24.88 8.10
C GLY A 185 21.69 -24.17 7.47
N ARG A 186 22.75 -23.95 8.25
CA ARG A 186 23.97 -23.16 7.91
C ARG A 186 24.78 -23.54 6.64
N ARG A 187 24.47 -24.59 5.87
CA ARG A 187 25.39 -25.08 4.79
C ARG A 187 24.80 -25.28 3.38
N GLY A 188 23.49 -25.19 3.18
CA GLY A 188 22.87 -25.15 1.84
C GLY A 188 22.38 -23.76 1.42
N PHE A 189 22.32 -22.84 2.38
CA PHE A 189 21.58 -21.58 2.30
C PHE A 189 22.30 -20.50 1.48
N PHE A 190 23.64 -20.45 1.51
CA PHE A 190 24.41 -19.29 1.01
C PHE A 190 24.31 -19.00 -0.50
N LYS A 191 23.86 -19.93 -1.35
CA LYS A 191 23.82 -19.69 -2.81
C LYS A 191 22.50 -19.10 -3.31
N ALA A 192 21.36 -19.49 -2.73
CA ALA A 192 20.05 -18.87 -3.03
C ALA A 192 19.75 -17.67 -2.12
N PHE A 193 20.29 -17.67 -0.90
CA PHE A 193 20.04 -16.63 0.10
C PHE A 193 20.82 -15.34 -0.17
N ARG A 194 21.98 -15.40 -0.84
CA ARG A 194 22.80 -14.20 -1.14
C ARG A 194 22.01 -13.18 -1.97
N ASP A 195 21.31 -13.62 -3.01
CA ASP A 195 20.62 -12.69 -3.92
C ASP A 195 19.31 -12.14 -3.33
N SER A 196 18.63 -12.89 -2.44
CA SER A 196 17.41 -12.46 -1.76
C SER A 196 17.67 -11.59 -0.52
N ILE A 197 18.77 -11.81 0.23
CA ILE A 197 19.21 -10.90 1.29
C ILE A 197 19.55 -9.53 0.72
N PHE A 198 20.31 -9.44 -0.38
CA PHE A 198 20.73 -8.12 -0.92
C PHE A 198 19.54 -7.29 -1.40
N LYS A 199 18.54 -7.90 -2.04
CA LYS A 199 17.29 -7.23 -2.44
C LYS A 199 16.47 -6.76 -1.24
N SER A 200 16.36 -7.59 -0.20
CA SER A 200 15.59 -7.27 1.00
C SER A 200 16.32 -6.30 1.93
N ALA A 201 17.66 -6.38 2.03
CA ALA A 201 18.48 -5.55 2.92
C ALA A 201 18.47 -4.06 2.53
N ALA A 202 18.44 -3.74 1.22
CA ALA A 202 18.32 -2.35 0.76
C ALA A 202 16.98 -1.70 1.19
N VAL A 203 15.93 -2.51 1.17
CA VAL A 203 14.57 -2.13 1.56
C VAL A 203 14.44 -2.03 3.10
N VAL A 204 15.13 -2.90 3.85
CA VAL A 204 15.13 -2.89 5.32
C VAL A 204 16.00 -1.77 5.90
N LEU A 205 17.19 -1.51 5.34
CA LEU A 205 18.09 -0.47 5.82
C LEU A 205 17.51 0.95 5.67
N SER A 206 16.72 1.18 4.62
CA SER A 206 16.03 2.46 4.40
C SER A 206 14.87 2.69 5.37
N SER A 207 14.20 1.63 5.85
CA SER A 207 13.06 1.76 6.78
C SER A 207 13.45 1.96 8.25
N THR A 208 14.62 1.49 8.68
CA THR A 208 15.13 1.74 10.05
C THR A 208 15.53 3.19 10.31
N ALA A 209 15.79 3.99 9.26
CA ALA A 209 16.26 5.36 9.41
C ALA A 209 15.13 6.39 9.64
N GLU A 210 13.85 6.07 9.41
CA GLU A 210 12.78 7.07 9.33
C GLU A 210 11.52 6.75 10.15
N ARG A 211 11.67 6.26 11.39
CA ARG A 211 10.62 6.40 12.42
C ARG A 211 10.69 7.79 13.09
N VAL A 212 10.92 8.84 12.31
CA VAL A 212 10.74 10.23 12.76
C VAL A 212 9.24 10.45 12.93
N GLU A 213 8.82 10.97 14.07
CA GLU A 213 7.44 11.40 14.34
C GLU A 213 6.88 12.14 13.11
N ARG A 214 5.94 11.50 12.40
CA ARG A 214 5.39 12.04 11.16
C ARG A 214 4.53 13.26 11.50
N ARG A 215 5.04 14.45 11.20
CA ARG A 215 4.32 15.71 11.42
C ARG A 215 3.03 15.75 10.59
N THR A 216 1.92 16.05 11.26
CA THR A 216 0.57 16.18 10.67
C THR A 216 0.33 17.58 10.10
N ASP A 217 1.34 18.17 9.47
CA ASP A 217 1.25 19.51 8.92
C ASP A 217 0.78 19.43 7.46
N TYR A 218 -0.23 20.24 7.09
CA TYR A 218 -0.75 20.33 5.73
C TYR A 218 0.29 20.69 4.67
N SER A 219 1.36 21.39 5.07
CA SER A 219 2.48 21.77 4.21
C SER A 219 3.44 20.62 3.94
N THR A 220 3.39 19.53 4.72
CA THR A 220 4.32 18.41 4.61
C THR A 220 3.92 17.51 3.45
N LYS A 221 4.73 17.52 2.39
CA LYS A 221 4.55 16.67 1.21
C LYS A 221 5.40 15.42 1.35
N ARG A 222 4.79 14.25 1.17
CA ARG A 222 5.47 12.94 1.21
C ARG A 222 4.72 11.94 0.35
N LEU A 223 5.40 10.87 -0.05
CA LEU A 223 4.74 9.74 -0.68
C LEU A 223 3.96 8.93 0.38
N PRO A 224 2.87 8.26 -0.01
CA PRO A 224 2.31 7.17 0.77
C PRO A 224 3.35 6.04 0.91
N ILE A 225 3.37 5.32 2.04
CA ILE A 225 4.31 4.22 2.32
C ILE A 225 4.35 3.21 1.18
N ARG A 226 3.18 2.82 0.65
CA ARG A 226 3.09 1.85 -0.45
C ARG A 226 3.75 2.33 -1.74
N ARG A 227 3.80 3.65 -1.97
CA ARG A 227 4.47 4.25 -3.14
C ARG A 227 5.97 4.39 -2.91
N GLU A 228 6.41 4.63 -1.67
CA GLU A 228 7.82 4.53 -1.30
C GLU A 228 8.33 3.10 -1.51
N LEU A 229 7.56 2.10 -1.06
CA LEU A 229 7.84 0.68 -1.31
C LEU A 229 8.01 0.40 -2.81
N LEU A 230 7.05 0.82 -3.63
CA LEU A 230 7.12 0.65 -5.09
C LEU A 230 8.37 1.32 -5.66
N ARG A 231 8.68 2.56 -5.24
CA ARG A 231 9.86 3.31 -5.69
C ARG A 231 11.17 2.59 -5.33
N GLU A 232 11.24 1.96 -4.16
CA GLU A 232 12.44 1.21 -3.76
C GLU A 232 12.61 -0.07 -4.56
N ILE A 233 11.55 -0.87 -4.75
CA ILE A 233 11.68 -2.14 -5.49
C ILE A 233 12.08 -1.90 -6.94
N ARG A 234 11.61 -0.82 -7.59
CA ARG A 234 11.93 -0.44 -8.98
C ARG A 234 13.42 -0.40 -9.28
N LYS A 235 14.26 -0.05 -8.29
CA LYS A 235 15.72 0.02 -8.42
C LYS A 235 16.37 -1.34 -8.71
N SER A 236 15.67 -2.44 -8.44
CA SER A 236 16.18 -3.81 -8.53
C SER A 236 15.50 -4.66 -9.61
N LEU A 237 14.59 -4.07 -10.40
CA LEU A 237 13.78 -4.77 -11.39
C LEU A 237 14.43 -4.80 -12.77
N SER A 238 14.00 -5.77 -13.58
CA SER A 238 14.38 -5.82 -15.00
C SER A 238 13.78 -4.63 -15.77
N PRO A 239 14.40 -4.16 -16.86
CA PRO A 239 13.84 -3.09 -17.69
C PRO A 239 12.42 -3.39 -18.20
N ALA A 240 12.14 -4.65 -18.54
CA ALA A 240 10.82 -5.07 -19.00
C ALA A 240 9.75 -4.98 -17.90
N THR A 241 10.09 -5.39 -16.68
CA THR A 241 9.20 -5.28 -15.51
C THR A 241 8.98 -3.82 -15.12
N GLU A 242 10.04 -3.01 -15.15
CA GLU A 242 9.97 -1.58 -14.85
C GLU A 242 9.05 -0.82 -15.81
N GLU A 243 9.09 -1.15 -17.11
CA GLU A 243 8.17 -0.56 -18.09
C GLU A 243 6.71 -0.91 -17.79
N ARG A 244 6.42 -2.17 -17.43
CA ARG A 244 5.07 -2.58 -16.99
C ARG A 244 4.62 -1.84 -15.73
N ILE A 245 5.53 -1.60 -14.78
CA ILE A 245 5.23 -0.79 -13.59
C ILE A 245 4.89 0.64 -13.97
N ARG A 246 5.64 1.26 -14.89
CA ARG A 246 5.32 2.61 -15.38
C ARG A 246 3.92 2.66 -15.97
N GLN A 247 3.61 1.73 -16.88
CA GLN A 247 2.30 1.66 -17.50
C GLN A 247 1.16 1.47 -16.48
N ARG A 248 1.39 0.68 -15.42
CA ARG A 248 0.37 0.40 -14.40
C ARG A 248 0.21 1.47 -13.34
N PHE A 249 1.31 2.10 -12.89
CA PHE A 249 1.31 2.93 -11.68
C PHE A 249 1.60 4.41 -11.93
N ASP A 250 2.26 4.76 -13.03
CA ASP A 250 2.73 6.12 -13.28
C ASP A 250 1.65 6.89 -14.08
N SER A 251 0.94 7.79 -13.39
CA SER A 251 0.04 8.75 -14.05
C SER A 251 0.85 9.94 -14.57
N THR A 252 0.44 10.53 -15.68
CA THR A 252 1.06 11.74 -16.21
C THR A 252 0.17 12.96 -15.97
N VAL A 253 0.81 14.13 -15.93
CA VAL A 253 0.14 15.43 -15.82
C VAL A 253 0.66 16.34 -16.92
N SER A 254 -0.25 17.00 -17.63
CA SER A 254 0.06 18.01 -18.64
C SER A 254 -0.72 19.29 -18.40
N PHE A 255 -0.18 20.39 -18.94
CA PHE A 255 -0.79 21.72 -18.87
C PHE A 255 -1.05 22.22 -20.29
N ASP A 256 -2.20 22.84 -20.52
CA ASP A 256 -2.50 23.52 -21.77
C ASP A 256 -2.25 25.04 -21.69
N SER A 257 -2.63 25.76 -22.75
CA SER A 257 -2.47 27.22 -22.86
C SER A 257 -3.34 28.03 -21.89
N GLY A 258 -4.32 27.43 -21.24
CA GLY A 258 -5.15 28.07 -20.21
C GLY A 258 -4.47 28.20 -18.85
N CYS A 259 -3.29 27.60 -18.66
CA CYS A 259 -2.58 27.64 -17.38
C CYS A 259 -2.10 29.05 -17.06
N THR A 260 -2.66 29.63 -15.99
CA THR A 260 -2.31 30.97 -15.50
C THR A 260 -1.06 31.01 -14.63
N VAL A 261 -0.41 29.85 -14.42
CA VAL A 261 0.82 29.74 -13.63
C VAL A 261 0.65 30.12 -12.15
N CYS A 262 -0.58 30.05 -11.61
CA CYS A 262 -0.89 30.42 -10.23
C CYS A 262 -0.22 29.54 -9.13
N GLN A 263 0.45 28.45 -9.52
CA GLN A 263 1.11 27.46 -8.63
C GLN A 263 0.18 26.77 -7.62
N GLY A 264 -1.14 26.93 -7.74
CA GLY A 264 -2.11 26.32 -6.82
C GLY A 264 -2.03 24.79 -6.77
N CYS A 265 -1.84 24.15 -7.93
CA CYS A 265 -1.68 22.70 -8.03
C CYS A 265 -0.40 22.18 -7.33
N VAL A 266 0.65 23.00 -7.25
CA VAL A 266 1.86 22.72 -6.46
C VAL A 266 1.49 22.69 -4.98
N ALA A 267 0.80 23.72 -4.49
CA ALA A 267 0.42 23.83 -3.07
C ALA A 267 -0.49 22.66 -2.61
N ILE A 268 -1.47 22.29 -3.43
CA ILE A 268 -2.46 21.28 -3.05
C ILE A 268 -1.93 19.84 -3.12
N CYS A 269 -0.93 19.56 -3.96
CA CYS A 269 -0.38 18.22 -4.18
C CYS A 269 0.18 17.60 -2.88
N PRO A 270 -0.45 16.55 -2.31
CA PRO A 270 -0.01 15.96 -1.04
C PRO A 270 1.29 15.15 -1.16
N ALA A 271 1.62 14.73 -2.37
CA ALA A 271 2.79 13.89 -2.65
C ALA A 271 4.01 14.68 -3.17
N GLY A 272 3.84 15.96 -3.50
CA GLY A 272 4.93 16.79 -4.04
C GLY A 272 5.33 16.44 -5.47
N ALA A 273 4.44 15.82 -6.24
CA ALA A 273 4.64 15.51 -7.65
C ALA A 273 4.68 16.74 -8.57
N LEU A 274 4.13 17.87 -8.11
CA LEU A 274 4.20 19.16 -8.81
C LEU A 274 5.09 20.10 -7.99
N GLN A 275 6.06 20.72 -8.64
CA GLN A 275 7.08 21.57 -8.02
C GLN A 275 7.27 22.87 -8.78
N THR A 276 7.52 23.95 -8.04
CA THR A 276 7.87 25.25 -8.62
C THR A 276 9.37 25.29 -8.88
N ALA A 277 9.78 25.19 -10.15
CA ALA A 277 11.15 25.46 -10.56
C ALA A 277 11.37 26.95 -10.88
N ASP A 278 10.34 27.58 -11.46
CA ASP A 278 10.28 29.00 -11.79
C ASP A 278 8.82 29.46 -11.53
N PRO A 279 8.59 30.45 -10.66
CA PRO A 279 7.24 30.90 -10.33
C PRO A 279 6.50 31.56 -11.49
N GLU A 280 7.20 31.93 -12.57
CA GLU A 280 6.62 32.51 -13.79
C GLU A 280 6.38 31.46 -14.89
N LYS A 281 6.68 30.18 -14.62
CA LYS A 281 6.45 29.06 -15.57
C LYS A 281 5.54 27.97 -15.01
N THR A 282 4.98 27.18 -15.92
CA THR A 282 4.21 25.97 -15.58
C THR A 282 5.00 25.07 -14.62
N PRO A 283 4.35 24.49 -13.59
CA PRO A 283 5.00 23.62 -12.64
C PRO A 283 5.72 22.43 -13.30
N VAL A 284 6.84 22.02 -12.71
CA VAL A 284 7.54 20.81 -13.09
C VAL A 284 6.83 19.60 -12.48
N PHE A 285 6.57 18.59 -13.32
CA PHE A 285 5.95 17.34 -12.90
C PHE A 285 6.99 16.23 -12.70
N ILE A 286 6.92 15.55 -11.56
CA ILE A 286 7.77 14.42 -11.19
C ILE A 286 6.90 13.15 -11.13
N VAL A 287 6.96 12.38 -12.22
CA VAL A 287 6.14 11.17 -12.40
C VAL A 287 6.24 10.18 -11.24
N GLY A 288 7.44 9.89 -10.76
CA GLY A 288 7.67 8.92 -9.67
C GLY A 288 7.17 9.38 -8.29
N SER A 289 6.74 10.63 -8.15
CA SER A 289 6.10 11.16 -6.93
C SER A 289 4.57 11.28 -7.07
N CYS A 290 4.01 11.00 -8.26
CA CYS A 290 2.58 11.07 -8.49
C CYS A 290 1.88 9.82 -7.95
N THR A 291 0.75 10.03 -7.27
CA THR A 291 -0.08 8.94 -6.75
C THR A 291 -1.37 8.73 -7.55
N GLY A 292 -1.58 9.49 -8.62
CA GLY A 292 -2.83 9.46 -9.40
C GLY A 292 -4.06 9.85 -8.58
N CYS A 293 -3.90 10.72 -7.57
CA CYS A 293 -4.99 11.08 -6.66
C CYS A 293 -6.05 12.02 -7.26
N GLY A 294 -5.75 12.69 -8.37
CA GLY A 294 -6.69 13.59 -9.07
C GLY A 294 -6.80 15.01 -8.51
N LEU A 295 -6.30 15.28 -7.29
CA LEU A 295 -6.58 16.53 -6.58
C LEU A 295 -6.11 17.79 -7.31
N CYS A 296 -5.01 17.73 -8.07
CA CYS A 296 -4.52 18.87 -8.84
C CYS A 296 -5.46 19.26 -9.99
N GLY A 297 -6.17 18.30 -10.59
CA GLY A 297 -7.19 18.56 -11.61
C GLY A 297 -8.45 19.17 -10.99
N GLU A 298 -8.94 18.59 -9.88
CA GLU A 298 -10.10 19.15 -9.15
C GLU A 298 -9.86 20.58 -8.65
N PHE A 299 -8.61 20.91 -8.30
CA PHE A 299 -8.24 22.23 -7.78
C PHE A 299 -8.02 23.28 -8.87
N CYS A 300 -7.79 22.88 -10.13
CA CYS A 300 -7.51 23.81 -11.21
C CYS A 300 -8.79 24.52 -11.67
N MET A 301 -9.01 25.74 -11.17
CA MET A 301 -10.21 26.53 -11.52
C MET A 301 -10.27 26.92 -13.01
N ASP A 302 -9.10 27.05 -13.65
CA ASP A 302 -8.99 27.37 -15.07
C ASP A 302 -9.16 26.12 -15.98
N GLY A 303 -9.25 24.92 -15.41
CA GLY A 303 -9.39 23.67 -16.17
C GLY A 303 -8.18 23.28 -17.03
N ALA A 304 -7.05 23.95 -16.86
CA ALA A 304 -5.87 23.85 -17.72
C ALA A 304 -4.94 22.66 -17.42
N LEU A 305 -5.32 21.76 -16.50
CA LEU A 305 -4.51 20.63 -16.05
C LEU A 305 -5.22 19.32 -16.38
N GLU A 306 -4.57 18.49 -17.19
CA GLU A 306 -5.04 17.16 -17.55
C GLU A 306 -4.21 16.08 -16.85
N ILE A 307 -4.88 14.99 -16.43
CA ILE A 307 -4.25 13.84 -15.79
C ILE A 307 -4.57 12.60 -16.60
N THR A 308 -3.56 11.97 -17.18
CA THR A 308 -3.71 10.64 -17.78
C THR A 308 -3.40 9.59 -16.71
N PRO A 309 -4.37 8.75 -16.31
CA PRO A 309 -4.14 7.74 -15.29
C PRO A 309 -3.20 6.65 -15.83
N GLY A 310 -2.32 6.15 -14.96
CA GLY A 310 -1.64 4.87 -15.19
C GLY A 310 -2.67 3.74 -15.08
N GLY A 311 -2.51 2.71 -15.92
CA GLY A 311 -3.52 1.68 -16.22
C GLY A 311 -4.41 1.33 -15.04
N VAL A 312 -5.71 1.64 -15.17
CA VAL A 312 -6.78 1.22 -14.25
C VAL A 312 -7.33 -0.11 -14.73
#